data_AF-Q335P3-F1
#
_entry.id   AF-Q335P3-F1
#
_cell.length_a   1.000
_cell.length_b   1.000
_cell.length_c   1.000
_cell.angle_alpha   90.00
_cell.angle_beta   90.00
_cell.angle_gamma   90.00
#
_symmetry.space_group_name_H-M   'P 1'
#
loop_
_entity.id
_entity.type
_entity.pdbx_description
1 polymer ?
#
loop_
_entity_poly.entity_id
_entity_poly.type
_entity_poly.pdbx_seq_one_letter_code
_entity_poly.pdbx_strand_id
1 'polypeptide(L)'
;MKNSDLYNGTLRTSFVPGSTLEAGIIFRATIPNGEFYEKEAGLSYYWLYILNGTVSFQRVENGEISNENKKYFPYGTSSAYEAKILLDDGDIYCYLNNRLVFHYTDENPLQGHQYGLKSEGSNLIVTEFATSSLEAPQHNEYLIFGHSYTDFWKTYKQDFHKYQDIYNIGIGGAITSDWCSEGYQKEVIAYQPKYGIYWNGINDINRNIAPKTIGDNVRRMAMEIKAAVPGFHLVLIGVCRCPIDSGRRSDIASTNNYYKQIASDLDYVTYIDTELMYCDSNGNEIANYFTDGLHPTHDAYIMCANAIMNTIK
;
A
#
# COMPACT_ATOMS: atom_id res chain seq x y z
N MET A 1 27.39 -10.56 -4.07
CA MET A 1 26.47 -11.46 -4.80
C MET A 1 26.65 -12.88 -4.31
N LYS A 2 25.60 -13.69 -4.32
CA LYS A 2 25.62 -15.14 -4.10
C LYS A 2 24.99 -15.82 -5.32
N ASN A 3 25.59 -16.94 -5.75
CA ASN A 3 24.95 -17.84 -6.71
C ASN A 3 23.91 -18.68 -5.99
N SER A 4 22.86 -19.07 -6.71
CA SER A 4 21.78 -19.89 -6.20
C SER A 4 21.16 -20.68 -7.34
N ASP A 5 20.44 -21.75 -7.02
CA ASP A 5 19.55 -22.45 -7.96
C ASP A 5 18.12 -21.88 -7.92
N LEU A 6 17.89 -20.82 -7.13
CA LEU A 6 16.57 -20.20 -6.93
C LEU A 6 16.15 -19.39 -8.17
N TYR A 7 15.43 -20.04 -9.08
CA TYR A 7 14.63 -19.37 -10.10
C TYR A 7 13.23 -19.03 -9.58
N ASN A 8 12.58 -20.04 -8.99
CA ASN A 8 11.31 -19.93 -8.27
C ASN A 8 11.50 -20.32 -6.81
N GLY A 9 10.74 -19.70 -5.92
CA GLY A 9 10.74 -19.98 -4.50
C GLY A 9 10.67 -18.72 -3.66
N THR A 10 11.28 -18.76 -2.48
CA THR A 10 11.27 -17.62 -1.55
C THR A 10 12.68 -17.23 -1.16
N LEU A 11 12.98 -15.93 -1.26
CA LEU A 11 14.23 -15.31 -0.83
C LEU A 11 13.95 -14.43 0.38
N ARG A 12 14.75 -14.57 1.44
CA ARG A 12 14.63 -13.77 2.67
C ARG A 12 15.98 -13.21 3.08
N THR A 13 15.97 -12.00 3.62
CA THR A 13 17.13 -11.40 4.28
C THR A 13 16.67 -10.23 5.14
N SER A 14 17.55 -9.73 6.00
CA SER A 14 17.36 -8.44 6.67
C SER A 14 18.47 -7.49 6.26
N PHE A 15 18.18 -6.20 6.09
CA PHE A 15 19.19 -5.20 5.78
C PHE A 15 18.97 -3.88 6.51
N VAL A 16 20.05 -3.18 6.84
CA VAL A 16 20.06 -1.83 7.39
C VAL A 16 20.70 -0.93 6.33
N PRO A 17 19.98 0.07 5.78
CA PRO A 17 20.46 0.89 4.66
C PRO A 17 21.82 1.59 4.88
N GLY A 18 22.28 1.71 6.14
CA GLY A 18 23.56 2.31 6.49
C GLY A 18 23.50 3.84 6.45
N SER A 19 24.63 4.48 6.14
CA SER A 19 24.67 5.95 5.92
C SER A 19 23.98 6.38 4.63
N THR A 20 23.64 5.41 3.76
CA THR A 20 22.90 5.66 2.53
C THR A 20 21.43 5.40 2.72
N LEU A 21 20.62 6.27 2.14
CA LEU A 21 19.20 6.03 2.06
C LEU A 21 18.84 5.18 0.84
N GLU A 22 19.79 4.91 -0.08
CA GLU A 22 19.64 4.09 -1.30
C GLU A 22 20.31 2.71 -1.17
N ALA A 23 19.54 1.73 -0.73
CA ALA A 23 20.03 0.37 -0.57
C ALA A 23 18.90 -0.65 -0.70
N GLY A 24 19.23 -1.83 -1.21
CA GLY A 24 18.24 -2.87 -1.42
C GLY A 24 18.82 -4.19 -1.88
N ILE A 25 17.91 -5.07 -2.25
CA ILE A 25 18.19 -6.45 -2.64
C ILE A 25 17.98 -6.60 -4.13
N ILE A 26 18.98 -7.18 -4.79
CA ILE A 26 18.88 -7.59 -6.19
C ILE A 26 18.68 -9.09 -6.28
N PHE A 27 17.85 -9.51 -7.24
CA PHE A 27 17.51 -10.92 -7.45
C PHE A 27 17.21 -11.18 -8.92
N ARG A 28 17.28 -12.47 -9.29
CA ARG A 28 17.35 -12.93 -10.69
C ARG A 28 18.38 -12.18 -11.51
N ALA A 29 19.54 -11.94 -10.90
CA ALA A 29 20.62 -11.21 -11.51
C ALA A 29 21.43 -12.09 -12.47
N THR A 30 21.77 -11.52 -13.62
CA THR A 30 22.75 -12.00 -14.60
C THR A 30 23.85 -10.95 -14.67
N ILE A 31 25.08 -11.31 -14.31
CA ILE A 31 26.22 -10.38 -14.32
C ILE A 31 27.20 -10.79 -15.43
N PRO A 32 27.39 -9.96 -16.47
CA PRO A 32 28.40 -10.18 -17.49
C PRO A 32 29.81 -10.03 -16.87
N ASN A 33 30.74 -10.90 -17.26
CA ASN A 33 32.18 -10.81 -16.92
C ASN A 33 32.57 -10.80 -15.43
N GLY A 34 31.62 -10.98 -14.50
CA GLY A 34 31.89 -11.10 -13.07
C GLY A 34 32.10 -9.77 -12.31
N GLU A 35 32.01 -8.63 -12.99
CA GLU A 35 32.05 -7.31 -12.36
C GLU A 35 30.66 -6.64 -12.47
N PHE A 36 30.21 -5.96 -11.42
CA PHE A 36 28.89 -5.31 -11.39
C PHE A 36 29.06 -3.82 -11.68
N TYR A 37 28.99 -3.43 -12.96
CA TYR A 37 28.93 -2.03 -13.36
C TYR A 37 27.55 -1.66 -13.87
N GLU A 38 27.02 -0.56 -13.34
CA GLU A 38 25.76 0.00 -13.83
C GLU A 38 25.89 0.30 -15.33
N LYS A 39 24.92 -0.19 -16.11
CA LYS A 39 24.82 -0.04 -17.58
C LYS A 39 25.71 -0.96 -18.43
N GLU A 40 26.26 -2.03 -17.87
CA GLU A 40 26.95 -3.04 -18.68
C GLU A 40 25.96 -3.87 -19.53
N ALA A 41 26.29 -4.08 -20.81
CA ALA A 41 25.52 -4.95 -21.68
C ALA A 41 25.53 -6.40 -21.14
N GLY A 42 24.37 -7.02 -21.05
CA GLY A 42 24.15 -8.33 -20.44
C GLY A 42 23.83 -8.29 -18.95
N LEU A 43 23.95 -7.13 -18.28
CA LEU A 43 23.55 -6.97 -16.88
C LEU A 43 22.02 -6.87 -16.77
N SER A 44 21.40 -7.83 -16.10
CA SER A 44 19.97 -7.80 -15.85
C SER A 44 19.67 -8.21 -14.41
N TYR A 45 18.75 -7.55 -13.73
CA TYR A 45 18.29 -7.89 -12.39
C TYR A 45 16.99 -7.16 -12.03
N TYR A 46 16.25 -7.70 -11.05
CA TYR A 46 15.26 -6.92 -10.33
C TYR A 46 15.90 -6.30 -9.09
N TRP A 47 15.44 -5.12 -8.68
CA TRP A 47 15.92 -4.43 -7.50
C TRP A 47 14.76 -3.92 -6.66
N LEU A 48 14.63 -4.46 -5.44
CA LEU A 48 13.78 -3.88 -4.40
C LEU A 48 14.68 -3.06 -3.47
N TYR A 49 14.44 -1.76 -3.39
CA TYR A 49 15.29 -0.87 -2.60
C TYR A 49 14.49 0.22 -1.92
N ILE A 50 15.15 0.86 -0.96
CA ILE A 50 14.64 2.02 -0.27
C ILE A 50 15.48 3.20 -0.73
N LEU A 51 14.84 4.37 -0.90
CA LEU A 51 15.44 5.67 -1.15
C LEU A 51 14.64 6.75 -0.41
N ASN A 52 15.24 7.42 0.57
CA ASN A 52 14.63 8.56 1.29
C ASN A 52 13.21 8.29 1.84
N GLY A 53 12.96 7.12 2.43
CA GLY A 53 11.63 6.74 2.94
C GLY A 53 10.62 6.35 1.85
N THR A 54 11.08 6.17 0.62
CA THR A 54 10.32 5.59 -0.49
C THR A 54 10.84 4.18 -0.72
N VAL A 55 9.94 3.22 -0.91
CA VAL A 55 10.28 1.90 -1.41
C VAL A 55 10.12 1.91 -2.92
N SER A 56 11.11 1.37 -3.63
CA SER A 56 11.17 1.33 -5.08
C SER A 56 11.44 -0.08 -5.57
N PHE A 57 10.87 -0.40 -6.72
CA PHE A 57 11.09 -1.64 -7.45
C PHE A 57 11.53 -1.29 -8.88
N GLN A 58 12.65 -1.85 -9.33
CA GLN A 58 13.14 -1.69 -10.69
C GLN A 58 13.37 -3.04 -11.37
N ARG A 59 13.11 -3.06 -12.68
CA ARG A 59 13.58 -4.11 -13.60
C ARG A 59 14.67 -3.51 -14.47
N VAL A 60 15.89 -4.00 -14.32
CA VAL A 60 17.03 -3.65 -15.17
C VAL A 60 17.27 -4.79 -16.14
N GLU A 61 17.34 -4.48 -17.43
CA GLU A 61 17.61 -5.46 -18.50
C GLU A 61 18.68 -4.90 -19.43
N ASN A 62 19.72 -5.70 -19.68
CA ASN A 62 20.84 -5.32 -20.54
C ASN A 62 21.47 -3.96 -20.18
N GLY A 63 21.54 -3.66 -18.88
CA GLY A 63 22.09 -2.42 -18.33
C GLY A 63 21.11 -1.24 -18.27
N GLU A 64 19.88 -1.38 -18.77
CA GLU A 64 18.90 -0.28 -18.83
C GLU A 64 17.68 -0.53 -17.93
N ILE A 65 17.16 0.53 -17.31
CA ILE A 65 15.93 0.46 -16.52
C ILE A 65 14.75 0.31 -17.49
N SER A 66 14.13 -0.87 -17.49
CA SER A 66 12.97 -1.21 -18.32
C SER A 66 11.64 -1.01 -17.58
N ASN A 67 11.67 -0.99 -16.24
CA ASN A 67 10.52 -0.69 -15.41
C ASN A 67 10.98 -0.06 -14.08
N GLU A 68 10.23 0.92 -13.60
CA GLU A 68 10.43 1.53 -12.28
C GLU A 68 9.07 1.83 -11.65
N ASN A 69 8.88 1.36 -10.41
CA ASN A 69 7.76 1.74 -9.57
C ASN A 69 8.30 2.26 -8.25
N LYS A 70 7.63 3.25 -7.68
CA LYS A 70 8.02 3.85 -6.40
C LYS A 70 6.79 4.17 -5.57
N LYS A 71 6.93 4.05 -4.27
CA LYS A 71 5.85 4.27 -3.32
C LYS A 71 6.40 4.85 -2.02
N TYR A 72 5.70 5.83 -1.48
CA TYR A 72 6.00 6.31 -0.14
C TYR A 72 5.76 5.20 0.88
N PHE A 73 6.76 4.92 1.72
CA PHE A 73 6.67 3.86 2.72
C PHE A 73 7.04 4.45 4.09
N PRO A 74 6.08 4.59 5.03
CA PRO A 74 6.24 5.40 6.24
C PRO A 74 7.18 4.83 7.31
N TYR A 75 8.08 3.90 6.96
CA TYR A 75 9.06 3.37 7.90
C TYR A 75 10.29 4.29 8.02
N GLY A 76 10.71 4.52 9.27
CA GLY A 76 11.81 5.42 9.61
C GLY A 76 13.18 4.96 9.10
N THR A 77 14.11 5.90 9.02
CA THR A 77 15.48 5.73 8.48
C THR A 77 16.44 4.93 9.37
N SER A 78 15.99 4.36 10.50
CA SER A 78 16.87 3.82 11.54
C SER A 78 16.66 2.35 11.92
N SER A 79 15.72 1.65 11.31
CA SER A 79 15.43 0.22 11.60
C SER A 79 15.94 -0.72 10.51
N ALA A 80 16.34 -1.93 10.89
CA ALA A 80 16.54 -3.02 9.94
C ALA A 80 15.22 -3.35 9.23
N TYR A 81 15.30 -3.65 7.94
CA TYR A 81 14.20 -4.08 7.10
C TYR A 81 14.31 -5.58 6.87
N GLU A 82 13.26 -6.33 7.21
CA GLU A 82 13.11 -7.72 6.83
C GLU A 82 12.49 -7.80 5.44
N ALA A 83 13.25 -8.26 4.46
CA ALA A 83 12.77 -8.47 3.12
C ALA A 83 12.40 -9.93 2.87
N LYS A 84 11.27 -10.13 2.19
CA LYS A 84 10.87 -11.42 1.65
C LYS A 84 10.42 -11.22 0.20
N ILE A 85 11.02 -11.97 -0.72
CA ILE A 85 10.67 -11.97 -2.13
C ILE A 85 10.11 -13.36 -2.47
N LEU A 86 8.89 -13.41 -2.99
CA LEU A 86 8.32 -14.61 -3.60
C LEU A 86 8.53 -14.52 -5.11
N LEU A 87 9.12 -15.56 -5.68
CA LEU A 87 9.41 -15.67 -7.11
C LEU A 87 8.63 -16.86 -7.65
N ASP A 88 7.60 -16.60 -8.45
CA ASP A 88 6.77 -17.62 -9.09
C ASP A 88 6.70 -17.34 -10.59
N ASP A 89 7.68 -17.83 -11.34
CA ASP A 89 7.87 -17.53 -12.76
C ASP A 89 7.86 -16.01 -13.00
N GLY A 90 6.90 -15.47 -13.76
CA GLY A 90 6.78 -14.02 -13.98
C GLY A 90 6.29 -13.23 -12.76
N ASP A 91 5.72 -13.90 -11.75
CA ASP A 91 4.98 -13.26 -10.67
C ASP A 91 5.85 -13.04 -9.43
N ILE A 92 6.01 -11.77 -9.05
CA ILE A 92 6.99 -11.34 -8.05
C ILE A 92 6.28 -10.57 -6.95
N TYR A 93 6.37 -11.08 -5.71
CA TYR A 93 5.83 -10.43 -4.53
C TYR A 93 6.96 -9.98 -3.63
N CYS A 94 7.01 -8.67 -3.37
CA CYS A 94 8.02 -8.06 -2.53
C CYS A 94 7.39 -7.63 -1.20
N TYR A 95 7.91 -8.15 -0.10
CA TYR A 95 7.49 -7.78 1.25
C TYR A 95 8.64 -7.10 1.99
N LEU A 96 8.30 -6.07 2.77
CA LEU A 96 9.16 -5.47 3.79
C LEU A 96 8.45 -5.51 5.14
N ASN A 97 9.13 -6.01 6.18
CA ASN A 97 8.60 -6.16 7.54
C ASN A 97 7.23 -6.86 7.56
N ASN A 98 7.10 -7.94 6.78
CA ASN A 98 5.88 -8.73 6.59
C ASN A 98 4.69 -7.97 5.96
N ARG A 99 4.92 -6.79 5.38
CA ARG A 99 3.93 -6.07 4.57
C ARG A 99 4.31 -6.16 3.09
N LEU A 100 3.36 -6.55 2.23
CA LEU A 100 3.54 -6.45 0.79
C LEU A 100 3.78 -4.98 0.42
N VAL A 101 4.84 -4.72 -0.34
CA VAL A 101 5.19 -3.40 -0.83
C VAL A 101 5.06 -3.26 -2.34
N PHE A 102 5.31 -4.34 -3.09
CA PHE A 102 5.11 -4.41 -4.53
C PHE A 102 4.66 -5.80 -4.95
N HIS A 103 3.80 -5.83 -5.95
CA HIS A 103 3.50 -7.00 -6.77
C HIS A 103 3.77 -6.62 -8.22
N TYR A 104 4.56 -7.43 -8.92
CA TYR A 104 4.96 -7.21 -10.30
C TYR A 104 4.86 -8.51 -11.08
N THR A 105 4.17 -8.47 -12.21
CA THR A 105 4.09 -9.59 -13.14
C THR A 105 4.90 -9.25 -14.38
N ASP A 106 5.92 -10.05 -14.67
CA ASP A 106 6.76 -9.95 -15.85
C ASP A 106 6.37 -11.04 -16.85
N GLU A 107 5.91 -10.66 -18.04
CA GLU A 107 5.61 -11.60 -19.12
C GLU A 107 6.86 -12.27 -19.68
N ASN A 108 8.03 -11.63 -19.52
CA ASN A 108 9.32 -12.11 -19.98
C ASN A 108 10.33 -12.04 -18.82
N PRO A 109 10.18 -12.91 -17.80
CA PRO A 109 10.95 -12.83 -16.58
C PRO A 109 12.45 -12.91 -16.84
N LEU A 110 13.23 -12.15 -16.06
CA LEU A 110 14.68 -12.23 -16.09
C LEU A 110 15.15 -13.64 -15.73
N GLN A 111 16.13 -14.14 -16.47
CA GLN A 111 16.60 -15.53 -16.39
C GLN A 111 17.78 -15.73 -15.43
N GLY A 112 18.21 -14.68 -14.73
CA GLY A 112 19.33 -14.76 -13.81
C GLY A 112 19.01 -15.59 -12.58
N HIS A 113 20.04 -16.16 -11.97
CA HIS A 113 19.93 -17.00 -10.77
C HIS A 113 20.69 -16.43 -9.57
N GLN A 114 21.33 -15.27 -9.74
CA GLN A 114 22.09 -14.64 -8.68
C GLN A 114 21.20 -13.69 -7.86
N TYR A 115 21.54 -13.53 -6.59
CA TYR A 115 20.96 -12.50 -5.74
C TYR A 115 22.03 -11.87 -4.85
N GLY A 116 21.70 -10.74 -4.27
CA GLY A 116 22.58 -10.05 -3.34
C GLY A 116 22.07 -8.67 -3.03
N LEU A 117 22.99 -7.74 -2.83
CA LEU A 117 22.67 -6.39 -2.45
C LEU A 117 23.27 -5.41 -3.44
N LYS A 118 22.55 -4.31 -3.61
CA LYS A 118 23.05 -3.10 -4.26
C LYS A 118 22.81 -1.94 -3.31
N SER A 119 23.82 -1.09 -3.18
CA SER A 119 23.73 0.19 -2.46
C SER A 119 24.64 1.19 -3.14
N GLU A 120 24.21 2.45 -3.15
CA GLU A 120 24.99 3.55 -3.70
C GLU A 120 25.94 4.19 -2.68
N GLY A 121 26.17 3.55 -1.53
CA GLY A 121 27.25 3.95 -0.64
C GLY A 121 27.58 2.95 0.45
N SER A 122 28.18 3.46 1.52
CA SER A 122 28.92 2.64 2.47
C SER A 122 28.09 2.23 3.69
N ASN A 123 28.54 1.17 4.37
CA ASN A 123 28.01 0.69 5.65
C ASN A 123 26.60 0.06 5.62
N LEU A 124 26.17 -0.46 4.46
CA LEU A 124 25.02 -1.38 4.39
C LEU A 124 25.33 -2.62 5.24
N ILE A 125 24.44 -2.93 6.20
CA ILE A 125 24.52 -4.17 6.97
C ILE A 125 23.45 -5.11 6.43
N VAL A 126 23.81 -6.37 6.23
CA VAL A 126 22.87 -7.42 5.84
C VAL A 126 23.05 -8.63 6.75
N THR A 127 21.95 -9.31 7.04
CA THR A 127 22.02 -10.68 7.55
C THR A 127 22.25 -11.67 6.41
N GLU A 128 22.41 -12.94 6.75
CA GLU A 128 22.51 -13.97 5.74
C GLU A 128 21.21 -14.12 4.94
N PHE A 129 21.34 -14.20 3.61
CA PHE A 129 20.25 -14.62 2.74
C PHE A 129 19.85 -16.08 3.02
N ALA A 130 18.55 -16.29 3.17
CA ALA A 130 17.94 -17.62 3.23
C ALA A 130 17.04 -17.84 2.01
N THR A 131 17.06 -19.06 1.47
CA THR A 131 16.17 -19.50 0.39
C THR A 131 15.33 -20.69 0.83
N SER A 132 14.11 -20.78 0.30
CA SER A 132 13.20 -21.91 0.54
C SER A 132 12.31 -22.17 -0.66
N SER A 133 11.51 -23.25 -0.60
CA SER A 133 10.40 -23.47 -1.52
C SER A 133 9.44 -22.28 -1.51
N LEU A 134 8.67 -22.12 -2.59
CA LEU A 134 7.70 -21.05 -2.76
C LEU A 134 6.67 -21.07 -1.63
N GLU A 135 6.64 -20.01 -0.83
CA GLU A 135 5.54 -19.71 0.07
C GLU A 135 4.36 -19.12 -0.71
N ALA A 136 3.14 -19.35 -0.24
CA ALA A 136 1.96 -18.69 -0.80
C ALA A 136 2.01 -17.17 -0.53
N PRO A 137 1.57 -16.33 -1.48
CA PRO A 137 1.36 -14.92 -1.22
C PRO A 137 0.27 -14.75 -0.16
N GLN A 138 0.39 -13.67 0.62
CA GLN A 138 -0.61 -13.31 1.62
C GLN A 138 -1.88 -12.81 0.94
N HIS A 139 -3.01 -13.46 1.23
CA HIS A 139 -4.34 -12.95 0.94
C HIS A 139 -5.08 -12.63 2.23
N ASN A 140 -6.07 -11.75 2.17
CA ASN A 140 -6.93 -11.43 3.32
C ASN A 140 -8.36 -11.17 2.85
N GLU A 141 -9.35 -11.82 3.46
CA GLU A 141 -10.77 -11.62 3.13
C GLU A 141 -11.19 -10.14 3.27
N TYR A 142 -10.70 -9.47 4.32
CA TYR A 142 -10.97 -8.06 4.60
C TYR A 142 -9.67 -7.25 4.57
N LEU A 143 -9.65 -6.18 3.77
CA LEU A 143 -8.50 -5.29 3.67
C LEU A 143 -8.90 -3.86 3.96
N ILE A 144 -8.31 -3.27 5.00
CA ILE A 144 -8.43 -1.84 5.31
C ILE A 144 -7.33 -1.09 4.56
N PHE A 145 -7.69 -0.03 3.84
CA PHE A 145 -6.73 0.80 3.12
C PHE A 145 -7.21 2.24 2.96
N GLY A 146 -6.29 3.16 2.71
CA GLY A 146 -6.59 4.60 2.75
C GLY A 146 -5.43 5.45 3.24
N HIS A 147 -5.77 6.52 3.96
CA HIS A 147 -4.80 7.49 4.49
C HIS A 147 -4.44 7.27 5.96
N SER A 148 -4.02 8.34 6.64
CA SER A 148 -3.62 8.36 8.05
C SER A 148 -4.68 7.84 9.01
N TYR A 149 -5.98 7.99 8.72
CA TYR A 149 -7.03 7.40 9.56
C TYR A 149 -6.93 5.86 9.58
N THR A 150 -6.62 5.25 8.44
CA THR A 150 -6.42 3.80 8.39
C THR A 150 -5.05 3.40 8.93
N ASP A 151 -3.99 4.13 8.59
CA ASP A 151 -2.64 3.83 9.12
C ASP A 151 -2.61 3.87 10.65
N PHE A 152 -3.21 4.88 11.28
CA PHE A 152 -3.15 5.07 12.73
C PHE A 152 -4.16 4.22 13.50
N TRP A 153 -5.01 3.46 12.82
CA TRP A 153 -5.96 2.54 13.44
C TRP A 153 -5.27 1.27 13.96
N LYS A 154 -4.37 1.41 14.94
CA LYS A 154 -3.52 0.30 15.41
C LYS A 154 -4.29 -0.84 16.11
N THR A 155 -5.49 -0.55 16.61
CA THR A 155 -6.38 -1.52 17.28
C THR A 155 -7.33 -2.27 16.33
N TYR A 156 -7.22 -2.08 15.01
CA TYR A 156 -8.19 -2.62 14.04
C TYR A 156 -8.55 -4.10 14.22
N LYS A 157 -7.59 -4.98 14.55
CA LYS A 157 -7.88 -6.41 14.77
C LYS A 157 -8.83 -6.66 15.94
N GLN A 158 -8.76 -5.83 16.98
CA GLN A 158 -9.64 -5.92 18.16
C GLN A 158 -11.00 -5.28 17.83
N ASP A 159 -10.98 -4.14 17.14
CA ASP A 159 -12.19 -3.36 16.88
C ASP A 159 -13.10 -4.08 15.87
N PHE A 160 -12.51 -4.74 14.87
CA PHE A 160 -13.18 -5.60 13.90
C PHE A 160 -13.21 -7.07 14.34
N HIS A 161 -13.49 -7.35 15.61
CA HIS A 161 -13.50 -8.70 16.21
C HIS A 161 -14.36 -9.76 15.48
N LYS A 162 -15.31 -9.35 14.63
CA LYS A 162 -16.10 -10.26 13.78
C LYS A 162 -15.35 -10.75 12.53
N TYR A 163 -14.27 -10.07 12.14
CA TYR A 163 -13.52 -10.33 10.91
C TYR A 163 -12.14 -10.91 11.27
N GLN A 164 -12.03 -12.24 11.24
CA GLN A 164 -10.79 -12.92 11.65
C GLN A 164 -9.63 -12.71 10.67
N ASP A 165 -9.94 -12.65 9.37
CA ASP A 165 -8.96 -12.47 8.30
C ASP A 165 -8.94 -11.02 7.80
N ILE A 166 -8.65 -10.09 8.73
CA ILE A 166 -8.53 -8.66 8.45
C ILE A 166 -7.08 -8.19 8.50
N TYR A 167 -6.69 -7.41 7.50
CA TYR A 167 -5.38 -6.77 7.44
C TYR A 167 -5.50 -5.30 7.07
N ASN A 168 -4.54 -4.48 7.52
CA ASN A 168 -4.57 -3.04 7.31
C ASN A 168 -3.31 -2.58 6.60
N ILE A 169 -3.51 -1.95 5.44
CA ILE A 169 -2.46 -1.43 4.58
C ILE A 169 -2.55 0.08 4.38
N GLY A 170 -3.22 0.81 5.28
CA GLY A 170 -3.27 2.28 5.27
C GLY A 170 -1.89 2.93 5.21
N ILE A 171 -1.82 4.11 4.59
CA ILE A 171 -0.58 4.89 4.45
C ILE A 171 -0.85 6.35 4.85
N GLY A 172 -0.17 6.85 5.88
CA GLY A 172 -0.25 8.23 6.30
C GLY A 172 0.00 9.23 5.15
N GLY A 173 -0.85 10.25 5.05
CA GLY A 173 -0.71 11.31 4.04
C GLY A 173 -1.13 10.95 2.61
N ALA A 174 -1.55 9.70 2.35
CA ALA A 174 -2.03 9.29 1.04
C ALA A 174 -3.28 10.07 0.61
N ILE A 175 -3.42 10.29 -0.69
CA ILE A 175 -4.58 10.90 -1.36
C ILE A 175 -5.22 9.90 -2.33
N THR A 176 -6.38 10.22 -2.89
CA THR A 176 -7.11 9.29 -3.77
C THR A 176 -6.36 8.93 -5.04
N SER A 177 -5.50 9.81 -5.56
CA SER A 177 -4.68 9.49 -6.74
C SER A 177 -3.60 8.45 -6.47
N ASP A 178 -3.13 8.32 -5.23
CA ASP A 178 -2.12 7.30 -4.88
C ASP A 178 -2.69 5.88 -5.05
N TRP A 179 -3.95 5.72 -4.63
CA TRP A 179 -4.74 4.48 -4.74
C TRP A 179 -5.37 4.25 -6.11
N CYS A 180 -5.06 5.06 -7.11
CA CYS A 180 -5.67 4.95 -8.43
C CYS A 180 -4.63 5.04 -9.56
N SER A 181 -3.78 6.06 -9.54
CA SER A 181 -2.85 6.36 -10.63
C SER A 181 -1.40 6.02 -10.27
N GLU A 182 -1.03 6.14 -9.00
CA GLU A 182 0.35 5.85 -8.54
C GLU A 182 0.58 4.38 -8.17
N GLY A 183 -0.42 3.52 -8.40
CA GLY A 183 -0.26 2.07 -8.36
C GLY A 183 -0.52 1.39 -7.02
N TYR A 184 -0.94 2.10 -5.96
CA TYR A 184 -1.17 1.46 -4.65
C TYR A 184 -2.34 0.46 -4.69
N GLN A 185 -3.27 0.60 -5.65
CA GLN A 185 -4.32 -0.39 -5.88
C GLN A 185 -3.76 -1.77 -6.28
N LYS A 186 -2.55 -1.85 -6.85
CA LYS A 186 -1.93 -3.14 -7.17
C LYS A 186 -1.63 -3.96 -5.92
N GLU A 187 -1.31 -3.32 -4.79
CA GLU A 187 -1.23 -4.02 -3.51
C GLU A 187 -2.58 -4.57 -3.10
N VAL A 188 -3.65 -3.78 -3.21
CA VAL A 188 -5.00 -4.25 -2.87
C VAL A 188 -5.35 -5.48 -3.71
N ILE A 189 -5.08 -5.45 -5.02
CA ILE A 189 -5.29 -6.58 -5.92
C ILE A 189 -4.47 -7.80 -5.48
N ALA A 190 -3.21 -7.62 -5.11
CA ALA A 190 -2.33 -8.71 -4.71
C ALA A 190 -2.74 -9.38 -3.38
N TYR A 191 -3.45 -8.68 -2.49
CA TYR A 191 -4.06 -9.29 -1.29
C TYR A 191 -5.37 -10.04 -1.59
N GLN A 192 -5.90 -9.94 -2.82
CA GLN A 192 -7.12 -10.62 -3.29
C GLN A 192 -8.32 -10.53 -2.31
N PRO A 193 -8.67 -9.33 -1.79
CA PRO A 193 -9.72 -9.22 -0.79
C PRO A 193 -11.10 -9.45 -1.36
N LYS A 194 -11.97 -10.02 -0.53
CA LYS A 194 -13.41 -10.05 -0.78
C LYS A 194 -14.03 -8.70 -0.44
N TYR A 195 -13.58 -8.07 0.65
CA TYR A 195 -14.03 -6.75 1.09
C TYR A 195 -12.87 -5.77 1.22
N GLY A 196 -12.96 -4.66 0.51
CA GLY A 196 -12.09 -3.51 0.70
C GLY A 196 -12.75 -2.45 1.56
N ILE A 197 -12.18 -2.15 2.72
CA ILE A 197 -12.65 -1.08 3.62
C ILE A 197 -11.80 0.15 3.35
N TYR A 198 -12.34 1.07 2.56
CA TYR A 198 -11.61 2.23 2.07
C TYR A 198 -12.07 3.53 2.72
N TRP A 199 -11.12 4.25 3.30
CA TRP A 199 -11.35 5.57 3.88
C TRP A 199 -10.31 6.53 3.33
N ASN A 200 -10.72 7.56 2.57
CA ASN A 200 -9.83 8.59 2.03
C ASN A 200 -10.57 9.83 1.54
N GLY A 201 -9.84 10.94 1.36
CA GLY A 201 -10.32 12.16 0.70
C GLY A 201 -10.00 13.46 1.44
N ILE A 202 -9.80 13.43 2.77
CA ILE A 202 -9.53 14.68 3.53
C ILE A 202 -8.19 15.31 3.13
N ASN A 203 -7.17 14.50 2.85
CA ASN A 203 -5.87 14.98 2.38
C ASN A 203 -5.98 15.64 0.99
N ASP A 204 -6.81 15.09 0.10
CA ASP A 204 -7.09 15.66 -1.21
C ASP A 204 -7.72 17.05 -1.06
N ILE A 205 -8.73 17.18 -0.20
CA ILE A 205 -9.40 18.45 0.12
C ILE A 205 -8.39 19.47 0.65
N ASN A 206 -7.52 19.06 1.58
CA ASN A 206 -6.49 19.93 2.16
C ASN A 206 -5.41 20.34 1.14
N ARG A 207 -5.24 19.57 0.07
CA ARG A 207 -4.41 19.92 -1.10
C ARG A 207 -5.18 20.69 -2.19
N ASN A 208 -6.41 21.12 -1.91
CA ASN A 208 -7.30 21.84 -2.84
C ASN A 208 -7.66 21.06 -4.11
N ILE A 209 -7.66 19.73 -4.04
CA ILE A 209 -8.15 18.89 -5.13
C ILE A 209 -9.68 19.00 -5.15
N ALA A 210 -10.24 19.19 -6.35
CA ALA A 210 -11.68 19.36 -6.52
C ALA A 210 -12.45 18.08 -6.11
N PRO A 211 -13.59 18.18 -5.40
CA PRO A 211 -14.41 17.03 -5.00
C PRO A 211 -14.75 16.05 -6.13
N LYS A 212 -14.98 16.57 -7.35
CA LYS A 212 -15.21 15.73 -8.52
C LYS A 212 -14.01 14.84 -8.84
N THR A 213 -12.79 15.39 -8.85
CA THR A 213 -11.56 14.64 -9.12
C THR A 213 -11.33 13.55 -8.06
N ILE A 214 -11.63 13.86 -6.79
CA ILE A 214 -11.58 12.89 -5.70
C ILE A 214 -12.54 11.72 -6.00
N GLY A 215 -13.80 12.01 -6.33
CA GLY A 215 -14.78 11.00 -6.73
C GLY A 215 -14.37 10.18 -7.97
N ASP A 216 -13.84 10.84 -9.01
CA ASP A 216 -13.38 10.18 -10.23
C ASP A 216 -12.23 9.19 -9.93
N ASN A 217 -11.27 9.57 -9.09
CA ASN A 217 -10.18 8.69 -8.65
C ASN A 217 -10.70 7.46 -7.89
N VAL A 218 -11.63 7.66 -6.94
CA VAL A 218 -12.23 6.55 -6.17
C VAL A 218 -13.00 5.60 -7.08
N ARG A 219 -13.79 6.13 -8.03
CA ARG A 219 -14.52 5.32 -9.00
C ARG A 219 -13.56 4.48 -9.83
N ARG A 220 -12.50 5.09 -10.36
CA ARG A 220 -11.50 4.39 -11.17
C ARG A 220 -10.79 3.28 -10.38
N MET A 221 -10.32 3.58 -9.17
CA MET A 221 -9.75 2.58 -8.26
C MET A 221 -10.71 1.40 -8.04
N ALA A 222 -11.99 1.68 -7.73
CA ALA A 222 -12.99 0.66 -7.48
C ALA A 222 -13.22 -0.25 -8.70
N MET A 223 -13.21 0.32 -9.91
CA MET A 223 -13.38 -0.43 -11.16
C MET A 223 -12.15 -1.27 -11.50
N GLU A 224 -10.94 -0.73 -11.34
CA GLU A 224 -9.69 -1.46 -11.61
C GLU A 224 -9.54 -2.67 -10.67
N ILE A 225 -9.81 -2.49 -9.37
CA ILE A 225 -9.74 -3.60 -8.41
C ILE A 225 -10.83 -4.64 -8.71
N LYS A 226 -12.07 -4.21 -8.99
CA LYS A 226 -13.16 -5.15 -9.33
C LYS A 226 -12.86 -5.97 -10.58
N ALA A 227 -12.23 -5.36 -11.58
CA ALA A 227 -11.85 -6.05 -12.81
C ALA A 227 -10.78 -7.13 -12.54
N ALA A 228 -9.81 -6.84 -11.68
CA ALA A 228 -8.75 -7.78 -11.31
C ALA A 228 -9.19 -8.82 -10.26
N VAL A 229 -10.15 -8.47 -9.41
CA VAL A 229 -10.69 -9.30 -8.32
C VAL A 229 -12.22 -9.36 -8.46
N PRO A 230 -12.78 -10.26 -9.28
CA PRO A 230 -14.22 -10.27 -9.59
C PRO A 230 -15.13 -10.42 -8.36
N GLY A 231 -14.65 -11.03 -7.28
CA GLY A 231 -15.37 -11.18 -6.00
C GLY A 231 -15.35 -9.95 -5.09
N PHE A 232 -14.64 -8.88 -5.47
CA PHE A 232 -14.43 -7.70 -4.65
C PHE A 232 -15.72 -6.90 -4.39
N HIS A 233 -15.87 -6.46 -3.14
CA HIS A 233 -16.87 -5.50 -2.68
C HIS A 233 -16.17 -4.35 -1.96
N LEU A 234 -16.49 -3.13 -2.35
CA LEU A 234 -15.93 -1.93 -1.72
C LEU A 234 -16.87 -1.41 -0.65
N VAL A 235 -16.32 -1.13 0.51
CA VAL A 235 -16.97 -0.41 1.61
C VAL A 235 -16.34 0.96 1.64
N LEU A 236 -17.04 1.93 1.07
CA LEU A 236 -16.59 3.29 0.86
C LEU A 236 -17.03 4.16 2.04
N ILE A 237 -16.07 4.53 2.88
CA ILE A 237 -16.32 5.34 4.07
C ILE A 237 -16.30 6.82 3.67
N GLY A 238 -17.32 7.57 4.12
CA GLY A 238 -17.39 9.01 3.92
C GLY A 238 -16.20 9.77 4.51
N VAL A 239 -15.92 10.94 3.94
CA VAL A 239 -15.02 11.91 4.55
C VAL A 239 -15.74 12.53 5.76
N CYS A 240 -15.18 12.35 6.95
CA CYS A 240 -15.70 12.97 8.17
C CYS A 240 -15.37 14.46 8.22
N ARG A 241 -16.23 15.23 8.88
CA ARG A 241 -15.84 16.55 9.38
C ARG A 241 -14.87 16.38 10.56
N CYS A 242 -13.90 17.28 10.67
CA CYS A 242 -12.95 17.35 11.78
C CYS A 242 -12.67 18.82 12.16
N PRO A 243 -12.27 19.11 13.41
CA PRO A 243 -12.03 20.48 13.88
C PRO A 243 -11.08 21.30 13.01
N ILE A 244 -9.95 20.70 12.56
CA ILE A 244 -8.93 21.43 11.81
C ILE A 244 -9.41 21.87 10.42
N ASP A 245 -10.33 21.10 9.82
CA ASP A 245 -10.88 21.35 8.48
C ASP A 245 -12.34 21.85 8.53
N SER A 246 -12.75 22.48 9.64
CA SER A 246 -14.09 23.07 9.79
C SER A 246 -14.43 24.12 8.70
N GLY A 247 -13.41 24.77 8.12
CA GLY A 247 -13.56 25.65 6.96
C GLY A 247 -13.81 24.94 5.61
N ARG A 248 -13.72 23.61 5.56
CA ARG A 248 -13.84 22.79 4.34
C ARG A 248 -15.11 21.94 4.28
N ARG A 249 -16.09 22.19 5.16
CA ARG A 249 -17.36 21.42 5.24
C ARG A 249 -18.09 21.30 3.90
N SER A 250 -18.07 22.33 3.04
CA SER A 250 -18.69 22.28 1.71
C SER A 250 -18.00 21.30 0.75
N ASP A 251 -16.67 21.22 0.80
CA ASP A 251 -15.90 20.30 -0.03
C ASP A 251 -16.06 18.86 0.46
N ILE A 252 -16.11 18.67 1.79
CA ILE A 252 -16.41 17.39 2.42
C ILE A 252 -17.79 16.88 1.97
N ALA A 253 -18.83 17.72 2.13
CA ALA A 253 -20.19 17.37 1.70
C ALA A 253 -20.27 17.07 0.19
N SER A 254 -19.60 17.87 -0.63
CA SER A 254 -19.55 17.66 -2.08
C SER A 254 -18.84 16.36 -2.45
N THR A 255 -17.74 16.02 -1.77
CA THR A 255 -17.00 14.76 -1.97
C THR A 255 -17.86 13.56 -1.57
N ASN A 256 -18.54 13.64 -0.42
CA ASN A 256 -19.46 12.60 0.04
C ASN A 256 -20.65 12.40 -0.90
N ASN A 257 -21.14 13.45 -1.58
CA ASN A 257 -22.16 13.30 -2.61
C ASN A 257 -21.66 12.48 -3.80
N TYR A 258 -20.40 12.67 -4.24
CA TYR A 258 -19.81 11.80 -5.26
C TYR A 258 -19.65 10.36 -4.75
N TYR A 259 -19.27 10.14 -3.49
CA TYR A 259 -19.17 8.79 -2.93
C TYR A 259 -20.53 8.08 -2.87
N LYS A 260 -21.60 8.81 -2.52
CA LYS A 260 -23.00 8.33 -2.58
C LYS A 260 -23.40 7.97 -4.01
N GLN A 261 -23.03 8.79 -5.00
CA GLN A 261 -23.28 8.48 -6.42
C GLN A 261 -22.53 7.23 -6.88
N ILE A 262 -21.27 7.05 -6.49
CA ILE A 262 -20.50 5.83 -6.80
C ILE A 262 -21.21 4.59 -6.27
N ALA A 263 -21.68 4.60 -5.02
CA ALA A 263 -22.43 3.49 -4.44
C ALA A 263 -23.80 3.25 -5.08
N SER A 264 -24.42 4.30 -5.66
CA SER A 264 -25.66 4.15 -6.43
C SER A 264 -25.42 3.55 -7.81
N ASP A 265 -24.27 3.82 -8.42
CA ASP A 265 -23.96 3.40 -9.79
C ASP A 265 -23.29 2.02 -9.85
N LEU A 266 -22.57 1.63 -8.80
CA LEU A 266 -21.79 0.39 -8.73
C LEU A 266 -22.37 -0.53 -7.65
N ASP A 267 -23.00 -1.62 -8.07
CA ASP A 267 -23.71 -2.58 -7.21
C ASP A 267 -22.83 -3.29 -6.17
N TYR A 268 -21.52 -3.32 -6.39
CA TYR A 268 -20.52 -3.89 -5.49
C TYR A 268 -19.90 -2.85 -4.53
N VAL A 269 -20.43 -1.62 -4.48
CA VAL A 269 -19.98 -0.55 -3.59
C VAL A 269 -21.04 -0.22 -2.55
N THR A 270 -20.67 -0.29 -1.28
CA THR A 270 -21.51 0.12 -0.15
C THR A 270 -20.93 1.39 0.48
N TYR A 271 -21.72 2.47 0.51
CA TYR A 271 -21.34 3.72 1.16
C TYR A 271 -21.74 3.73 2.63
N ILE A 272 -20.84 4.18 3.51
CA ILE A 272 -21.11 4.41 4.93
C ILE A 272 -21.04 5.91 5.19
N ASP A 273 -22.17 6.51 5.60
CA ASP A 273 -22.24 7.93 5.93
C ASP A 273 -21.58 8.20 7.29
N THR A 274 -20.42 8.85 7.24
CA THR A 274 -19.64 9.22 8.41
C THR A 274 -19.44 10.72 8.53
N GLU A 275 -20.02 11.53 7.63
CA GLU A 275 -19.75 12.97 7.55
C GLU A 275 -19.94 13.66 8.90
N LEU A 276 -21.07 13.35 9.54
CA LEU A 276 -21.50 13.93 10.82
C LEU A 276 -21.26 12.99 12.01
N MET A 277 -20.54 11.88 11.83
CA MET A 277 -20.38 10.84 12.87
C MET A 277 -19.78 11.37 14.17
N TYR A 278 -18.90 12.36 14.06
CA TYR A 278 -18.19 12.99 15.19
C TYR A 278 -18.67 14.42 15.46
N CYS A 279 -19.91 14.72 15.07
CA CYS A 279 -20.53 16.02 15.28
C CYS A 279 -21.63 15.97 16.34
N ASP A 280 -21.92 17.13 16.93
CA ASP A 280 -23.12 17.34 17.74
C ASP A 280 -24.38 17.41 16.88
N SER A 281 -25.55 17.57 17.51
CA SER A 281 -26.84 17.70 16.82
C SER A 281 -26.95 18.94 15.93
N ASN A 282 -26.06 19.93 16.08
CA ASN A 282 -25.99 21.14 15.27
C ASN A 282 -24.99 20.99 14.10
N GLY A 283 -24.33 19.84 13.98
CA GLY A 283 -23.32 19.58 12.94
C GLY A 283 -21.95 20.19 13.24
N ASN A 284 -21.66 20.54 14.49
CA ASN A 284 -20.34 21.01 14.93
C ASN A 284 -19.48 19.83 15.38
N GLU A 285 -18.21 19.84 15.00
CA GLU A 285 -17.26 18.78 15.32
C GLU A 285 -16.97 18.74 16.84
N ILE A 286 -17.03 17.54 17.43
CA ILE A 286 -16.75 17.32 18.85
C ILE A 286 -15.26 17.00 18.99
N ALA A 287 -14.50 17.92 19.57
CA ALA A 287 -13.04 17.80 19.70
C ALA A 287 -12.56 16.51 20.39
N ASN A 288 -13.34 15.97 21.33
CA ASN A 288 -12.98 14.75 22.07
C ASN A 288 -12.86 13.48 21.20
N TYR A 289 -13.42 13.49 19.99
CA TYR A 289 -13.25 12.39 19.04
C TYR A 289 -11.96 12.50 18.22
N PHE A 290 -11.12 13.52 18.46
CA PHE A 290 -9.89 13.74 17.72
C PHE A 290 -8.69 13.93 18.64
N THR A 291 -7.55 13.31 18.31
CA THR A 291 -6.31 13.42 19.11
C THR A 291 -5.58 14.74 18.87
N ASP A 292 -5.68 15.30 17.66
CA ASP A 292 -4.96 16.49 17.21
C ASP A 292 -5.85 17.43 16.37
N GLY A 293 -7.18 17.26 16.47
CA GLY A 293 -8.15 17.99 15.66
C GLY A 293 -8.33 17.44 14.24
N LEU A 294 -7.57 16.42 13.83
CA LEU A 294 -7.73 15.71 12.56
C LEU A 294 -7.96 14.21 12.76
N HIS A 295 -7.10 13.53 13.52
CA HIS A 295 -7.09 12.06 13.60
C HIS A 295 -8.03 11.53 14.70
N PRO A 296 -8.80 10.46 14.43
CA PRO A 296 -9.74 9.89 15.40
C PRO A 296 -9.06 9.38 16.68
N THR A 297 -9.72 9.54 17.82
CA THR A 297 -9.39 8.80 19.05
C THR A 297 -9.81 7.33 18.93
N HIS A 298 -9.38 6.49 19.88
CA HIS A 298 -9.82 5.09 19.91
C HIS A 298 -11.35 4.95 20.00
N ASP A 299 -12.01 5.75 20.84
CA ASP A 299 -13.48 5.73 20.95
C ASP A 299 -14.17 6.08 19.61
N ALA A 300 -13.61 7.04 18.87
CA ALA A 300 -14.09 7.40 17.55
C ALA A 300 -13.90 6.24 16.55
N TYR A 301 -12.75 5.57 16.56
CA TYR A 301 -12.52 4.36 15.76
C TYR A 301 -13.55 3.26 16.07
N ILE A 302 -13.87 3.02 17.34
CA ILE A 302 -14.89 2.03 17.74
C ILE A 302 -16.26 2.37 17.13
N MET A 303 -16.66 3.65 17.10
CA MET A 303 -17.90 4.07 16.45
C MET A 303 -17.90 3.72 14.96
N CYS A 304 -16.80 3.99 14.26
CA CYS A 304 -16.65 3.67 12.84
C CYS A 304 -16.65 2.15 12.59
N ALA A 305 -15.88 1.36 13.35
CA ALA A 305 -15.87 -0.10 13.22
C ALA A 305 -17.26 -0.71 13.42
N ASN A 306 -18.01 -0.22 14.42
CA ASN A 306 -19.39 -0.67 14.64
C ASN A 306 -20.31 -0.34 13.46
N ALA A 307 -20.19 0.85 12.87
CA ALA A 307 -20.96 1.21 11.68
C ALA A 307 -20.64 0.27 10.49
N ILE A 308 -19.37 -0.04 10.27
CA ILE A 308 -18.91 -0.98 9.23
C ILE A 308 -19.43 -2.40 9.49
N MET A 309 -19.25 -2.91 10.71
CA MET A 309 -19.70 -4.26 11.10
C MET A 309 -21.21 -4.47 11.12
N ASN A 310 -21.99 -3.38 11.19
CA ASN A 310 -23.44 -3.44 11.06
C ASN A 310 -23.92 -3.40 9.61
N THR A 311 -23.05 -2.98 8.69
CA THR A 311 -23.35 -2.79 7.27
C THR A 311 -22.97 -4.01 6.43
N ILE A 312 -21.78 -4.57 6.68
CA ILE A 312 -21.28 -5.77 6.00
C ILE A 312 -21.69 -6.99 6.82
N LYS A 313 -22.31 -7.99 6.18
CA LYS A 313 -22.72 -9.25 6.81
C LYS A 313 -21.73 -10.36 6.52
#